data_AF-A0A849PX40-F1
#
_entry.id   AF-A0A849PX40-F1
#
_cell.length_a   1.000
_cell.length_b   1.000
_cell.length_c   1.000
_cell.angle_alpha   90.00
_cell.angle_beta   90.00
_cell.angle_gamma   90.00
#
_symmetry.space_group_name_H-M   'P 1'
#
loop_
_entity.id
_entity.type
_entity.pdbx_description
1 polymer ?
#
loop_
_entity_poly.entity_id
_entity_poly.type
_entity_poly.pdbx_seq_one_letter_code
_entity_poly.pdbx_strand_id
1 'polypeptide(L)'
;VQSLNPLSALDRYGIPESEGDMDQDWLNNSAEFARDVSHTDPTDPDTDADGMPDGWEVVHALWDPFTAKPNLNPLDGSDPYEDPDWDGINYTGGKDPQGNYIIRERDYNKDGWIDPVLENESFCNVEEYLYGDDLDRDGINDRTPHPNRYDTDEDEMSDGWEALWNDNDADKMSNWFELVYGLNPFDPEGVNGTFGDPDEDGFTNLQEFLNNTNPRDPLSNPDTIEGSMGMPPMPPRYLDEAADRREED
;
A
#
# COMPACT_ATOMS: atom_id res chain seq x y z
N VAL A 1 18.90 26.45 4.04
CA VAL A 1 19.64 26.35 2.75
C VAL A 1 21.00 27.05 2.77
N GLN A 2 22.02 26.41 3.35
CA GLN A 2 23.40 26.90 3.16
C GLN A 2 23.98 26.25 1.92
N SER A 3 24.24 27.07 0.92
CA SER A 3 25.05 26.75 -0.24
C SER A 3 26.32 26.02 0.18
N LEU A 4 26.52 24.76 -0.26
CA LEU A 4 27.74 23.99 0.04
C LEU A 4 28.97 24.66 -0.56
N ASN A 5 28.74 25.49 -1.57
CA ASN A 5 29.72 26.41 -2.12
C ASN A 5 29.60 27.79 -1.44
N PRO A 6 30.56 28.19 -0.58
CA PRO A 6 30.53 29.52 0.05
C PRO A 6 30.74 30.69 -0.94
N LEU A 7 30.95 30.42 -2.24
CA LEU A 7 31.24 31.40 -3.28
C LEU A 7 30.14 31.51 -4.35
N SER A 8 29.19 30.58 -4.42
CA SER A 8 28.12 30.59 -5.43
C SER A 8 26.92 29.81 -4.92
N ALA A 9 25.74 30.46 -4.87
CA ALA A 9 24.47 29.81 -4.55
C ALA A 9 23.82 29.13 -5.78
N LEU A 10 24.59 28.87 -6.83
CA LEU A 10 24.16 28.24 -8.08
C LEU A 10 24.93 26.94 -8.30
N ASP A 11 24.23 25.92 -8.79
CA ASP A 11 24.79 24.64 -9.22
C ASP A 11 25.59 24.76 -10.54
N ARG A 12 26.05 23.61 -11.06
CA ARG A 12 26.83 23.55 -12.32
C ARG A 12 26.03 23.92 -13.58
N TYR A 13 24.71 24.00 -13.49
CA TYR A 13 23.79 24.34 -14.58
C TYR A 13 23.22 25.77 -14.44
N GLY A 14 23.57 26.48 -13.37
CA GLY A 14 23.11 27.85 -13.10
C GLY A 14 21.76 27.92 -12.39
N ILE A 15 21.27 26.81 -11.84
CA ILE A 15 20.07 26.73 -11.02
C ILE A 15 20.47 27.05 -9.57
N PRO A 16 19.69 27.85 -8.83
CA PRO A 16 19.98 28.09 -7.43
C PRO A 16 20.01 26.79 -6.64
N GLU A 17 21.02 26.57 -5.80
CA GLU A 17 21.11 25.36 -4.95
C GLU A 17 19.91 25.26 -4.00
N SER A 18 19.24 26.38 -3.72
CA SER A 18 17.99 26.40 -2.96
C SER A 18 16.79 25.80 -3.70
N GLU A 19 16.82 25.80 -5.03
CA GLU A 19 15.82 25.15 -5.88
C GLU A 19 16.21 23.72 -6.24
N GLY A 20 17.38 23.26 -5.77
CA GLY A 20 17.76 21.86 -5.84
C GLY A 20 16.98 21.03 -4.82
N ASP A 21 17.03 19.72 -5.03
CA ASP A 21 16.39 18.68 -4.23
C ASP A 21 17.49 17.65 -3.95
N MET A 22 17.99 17.62 -2.71
CA MET A 22 19.29 17.02 -2.39
C MET A 22 19.18 15.55 -1.98
N ASP A 23 18.11 15.17 -1.31
CA ASP A 23 17.68 13.81 -1.00
C ASP A 23 16.72 13.22 -2.05
N GLN A 24 16.28 14.05 -2.99
CA GLN A 24 15.53 13.69 -4.19
C GLN A 24 14.06 13.35 -3.94
N ASP A 25 13.49 13.69 -2.78
CA ASP A 25 12.15 13.29 -2.33
C ASP A 25 10.99 14.11 -2.94
N TRP A 26 11.29 14.98 -3.93
CA TRP A 26 10.43 15.97 -4.56
C TRP A 26 10.11 17.22 -3.73
N LEU A 27 10.77 17.41 -2.58
CA LEU A 27 10.75 18.63 -1.81
C LEU A 27 12.06 19.39 -1.99
N ASN A 28 12.00 20.57 -2.62
CA ASN A 28 13.23 21.34 -2.81
C ASN A 28 13.77 21.92 -1.48
N ASN A 29 15.10 22.08 -1.43
CA ASN A 29 15.86 22.55 -0.26
C ASN A 29 15.33 23.85 0.38
N SER A 30 14.66 24.72 -0.40
CA SER A 30 14.07 25.96 0.10
C SER A 30 12.70 25.76 0.74
N ALA A 31 11.89 24.85 0.20
CA ALA A 31 10.57 24.50 0.72
C ALA A 31 10.70 23.82 2.08
N GLU A 32 11.65 22.90 2.20
CA GLU A 32 12.03 22.24 3.45
C GLU A 32 12.37 23.24 4.57
N PHE A 33 13.19 24.24 4.22
CA PHE A 33 13.59 25.30 5.15
C PHE A 33 12.50 26.36 5.40
N ALA A 34 11.40 26.37 4.66
CA ALA A 34 10.35 27.38 4.76
C ALA A 34 9.15 26.97 5.63
N ARG A 35 9.07 25.73 6.11
CA ARG A 35 7.95 25.25 6.94
C ARG A 35 7.99 25.85 8.35
N ASP A 36 6.85 26.46 8.74
CA ASP A 36 6.73 27.54 9.75
C ASP A 36 7.01 27.16 11.22
N VAL A 37 7.11 25.87 11.57
CA VAL A 37 7.20 25.42 12.98
C VAL A 37 8.21 24.31 13.25
N SER A 38 8.65 23.62 12.21
CA SER A 38 9.71 22.61 12.19
C SER A 38 10.04 22.35 10.72
N HIS A 39 11.31 22.23 10.41
CA HIS A 39 11.80 22.05 9.04
C HIS A 39 12.08 20.57 8.84
N THR A 40 11.82 20.07 7.63
CA THR A 40 12.38 18.80 7.15
C THR A 40 13.89 18.93 6.97
N ASP A 41 14.61 17.81 6.90
CA ASP A 41 16.06 17.78 6.68
C ASP A 41 16.35 17.57 5.19
N PRO A 42 16.97 18.56 4.49
CA PRO A 42 17.31 18.48 3.06
C PRO A 42 18.32 17.41 2.64
N THR A 43 18.63 16.49 3.54
CA THR A 43 19.53 15.38 3.30
C THR A 43 18.92 14.05 3.72
N ASP A 44 17.67 14.07 4.15
CA ASP A 44 16.93 12.93 4.67
C ASP A 44 15.55 12.91 4.00
N PRO A 45 15.30 12.00 3.05
CA PRO A 45 14.06 11.99 2.28
C PRO A 45 12.82 11.67 3.13
N ASP A 46 12.98 11.22 4.38
CA ASP A 46 11.92 10.84 5.34
C ASP A 46 12.37 11.32 6.72
N THR A 47 12.05 12.57 7.06
CA THR A 47 12.62 13.27 8.22
C THR A 47 12.19 12.65 9.56
N ASP A 48 10.98 12.09 9.65
CA ASP A 48 10.47 11.48 10.88
C ASP A 48 10.56 9.95 10.92
N ALA A 49 11.10 9.35 9.85
CA ALA A 49 11.44 7.95 9.71
C ALA A 49 10.22 7.04 9.81
N ASP A 50 9.12 7.44 9.19
CA ASP A 50 7.84 6.74 9.23
C ASP A 50 7.56 5.88 7.97
N GLY A 51 8.41 6.00 6.96
CA GLY A 51 8.34 5.25 5.71
C GLY A 51 7.72 6.00 4.53
N MET A 52 7.24 7.23 4.72
CA MET A 52 6.76 8.12 3.67
C MET A 52 7.78 9.24 3.37
N PRO A 53 8.04 9.60 2.11
CA PRO A 53 8.95 10.71 1.81
C PRO A 53 8.34 12.09 2.11
N ASP A 54 9.13 13.03 2.63
CA ASP A 54 8.63 14.35 3.05
C ASP A 54 7.94 15.09 1.88
N GLY A 55 8.54 15.03 0.69
CA GLY A 55 7.97 15.62 -0.51
C GLY A 55 6.69 14.94 -0.99
N TRP A 56 6.56 13.61 -0.82
CA TRP A 56 5.33 12.90 -1.15
C TRP A 56 4.18 13.36 -0.25
N GLU A 57 4.42 13.44 1.05
CA GLU A 57 3.42 13.90 2.01
C GLU A 57 3.02 15.35 1.76
N VAL A 58 3.96 16.24 1.43
CA VAL A 58 3.66 17.64 1.11
C VAL A 58 2.79 17.77 -0.14
N VAL A 59 3.00 16.92 -1.14
CA VAL A 59 2.23 16.92 -2.40
C VAL A 59 0.81 16.40 -2.18
N HIS A 60 0.63 15.37 -1.36
CA HIS A 60 -0.66 14.69 -1.14
C HIS A 60 -1.44 15.20 0.08
N ALA A 61 -0.85 16.05 0.91
CA ALA A 61 -1.52 16.66 2.06
C ALA A 61 -2.74 17.50 1.66
N LEU A 62 -3.86 17.23 2.32
CA LEU A 62 -5.02 18.11 2.39
C LEU A 62 -5.10 18.82 3.73
N TRP A 63 -5.52 20.08 3.68
CA TRP A 63 -5.78 20.85 4.88
C TRP A 63 -7.14 20.49 5.49
N ASP A 64 -7.15 19.96 6.71
CA ASP A 64 -8.38 19.74 7.46
C ASP A 64 -8.87 21.05 8.12
N PRO A 65 -10.04 21.59 7.71
CA PRO A 65 -10.59 22.82 8.30
C PRO A 65 -11.03 22.67 9.77
N PHE A 66 -11.22 21.44 10.29
CA PHE A 66 -11.69 21.19 11.65
C PHE A 66 -10.54 21.12 12.66
N THR A 67 -9.44 20.44 12.32
CA THR A 67 -8.24 20.38 13.16
C THR A 67 -7.26 21.52 12.90
N ALA A 68 -7.41 22.23 11.77
CA ALA A 68 -6.50 23.27 11.30
C ALA A 68 -5.06 22.77 11.16
N LYS A 69 -4.92 21.56 10.62
CA LYS A 69 -3.67 20.87 10.32
C LYS A 69 -3.78 20.15 8.97
N PRO A 70 -2.66 19.88 8.27
CA PRO A 70 -2.68 18.91 7.19
C PRO A 70 -2.92 17.49 7.74
N ASN A 71 -3.51 16.62 6.93
CA ASN A 71 -3.68 15.19 7.26
C ASN A 71 -2.39 14.36 7.05
N LEU A 72 -1.46 14.87 6.23
CA LEU A 72 -0.11 14.34 6.04
C LEU A 72 0.90 15.41 6.45
N ASN A 73 1.90 15.03 7.22
CA ASN A 73 2.85 15.92 7.81
C ASN A 73 4.20 15.22 8.01
N PRO A 74 5.26 15.69 7.30
CA PRO A 74 6.61 15.10 7.31
C PRO A 74 7.39 15.05 8.62
N LEU A 75 6.73 15.38 9.72
CA LEU A 75 7.29 15.55 11.05
C LEU A 75 6.36 14.91 12.11
N ASP A 76 5.35 14.15 11.67
CA ASP A 76 4.41 13.38 12.47
C ASP A 76 4.29 11.94 11.98
N GLY A 77 5.29 11.10 12.33
CA GLY A 77 5.32 9.66 12.08
C GLY A 77 4.23 8.79 12.72
N SER A 78 3.05 9.37 12.96
CA SER A 78 1.82 8.66 13.27
C SER A 78 0.74 8.78 12.20
N ASP A 79 0.89 9.68 11.23
CA ASP A 79 -0.03 9.80 10.10
C ASP A 79 0.12 8.75 8.96
N PRO A 80 1.18 7.92 8.84
CA PRO A 80 1.16 6.83 7.84
C PRO A 80 0.03 5.82 8.10
N TYR A 81 -0.42 5.74 9.35
CA TYR A 81 -1.45 4.82 9.83
C TYR A 81 -2.86 5.42 9.79
N GLU A 82 -3.02 6.64 9.28
CA GLU A 82 -4.34 7.23 9.05
C GLU A 82 -4.90 6.75 7.71
N ASP A 83 -6.22 6.57 7.67
CA ASP A 83 -7.00 6.24 6.48
C ASP A 83 -8.04 7.38 6.35
N PRO A 84 -7.74 8.44 5.58
CA PRO A 84 -8.60 9.62 5.52
C PRO A 84 -9.84 9.46 4.63
N ASP A 85 -9.82 8.56 3.65
CA ASP A 85 -10.89 8.39 2.65
C ASP A 85 -11.70 7.08 2.78
N TRP A 86 -11.27 6.18 3.66
CA TRP A 86 -11.95 4.97 4.08
C TRP A 86 -12.19 4.00 2.93
N ASP A 87 -11.18 3.87 2.09
CA ASP A 87 -11.21 3.12 0.85
C ASP A 87 -10.74 1.66 1.00
N GLY A 88 -10.09 1.36 2.13
CA GLY A 88 -9.64 0.05 2.56
C GLY A 88 -10.75 -0.93 2.95
N ILE A 89 -10.36 -2.20 3.15
CA ILE A 89 -11.29 -3.29 3.46
C ILE A 89 -11.33 -3.59 4.94
N ASN A 90 -12.35 -3.05 5.60
CA ASN A 90 -12.62 -3.32 7.00
C ASN A 90 -13.61 -4.49 7.19
N TYR A 91 -13.13 -5.72 7.37
CA TYR A 91 -13.90 -6.83 7.96
C TYR A 91 -13.53 -7.12 9.42
N THR A 92 -14.20 -6.51 10.41
CA THR A 92 -14.10 -7.14 11.74
C THR A 92 -14.85 -8.47 11.69
N GLY A 93 -14.30 -9.51 12.31
CA GLY A 93 -15.06 -10.74 12.61
C GLY A 93 -16.27 -10.50 13.54
N GLY A 94 -16.49 -9.26 14.01
CA GLY A 94 -17.63 -8.87 14.83
C GLY A 94 -18.87 -8.57 13.98
N LYS A 95 -20.03 -9.09 14.39
CA LYS A 95 -21.33 -8.72 13.81
C LYS A 95 -22.10 -7.83 14.78
N ASP A 96 -22.78 -6.82 14.25
CA ASP A 96 -23.76 -6.03 15.00
C ASP A 96 -24.92 -6.94 15.47
N PRO A 97 -25.79 -6.47 16.38
CA PRO A 97 -26.94 -7.25 16.83
C PRO A 97 -27.94 -7.64 15.72
N GLN A 98 -27.79 -7.09 14.52
CA GLN A 98 -28.58 -7.38 13.32
C GLN A 98 -27.89 -8.39 12.39
N GLY A 99 -26.64 -8.78 12.69
CA GLY A 99 -25.85 -9.75 11.93
C GLY A 99 -24.95 -9.15 10.85
N ASN A 100 -24.82 -7.82 10.76
CA ASN A 100 -23.94 -7.15 9.81
C ASN A 100 -22.52 -7.04 10.38
N TYR A 101 -21.49 -7.19 9.56
CA TYR A 101 -20.11 -6.99 10.04
C TYR A 101 -19.89 -5.57 10.55
N ILE A 102 -19.14 -5.43 11.65
CA ILE A 102 -18.79 -4.15 12.28
C ILE A 102 -17.47 -3.66 11.63
N ILE A 103 -17.32 -2.35 11.45
CA ILE A 103 -16.10 -1.70 10.92
C ILE A 103 -15.28 -1.17 12.10
N ARG A 104 -13.97 -1.39 12.15
CA ARG A 104 -13.05 -0.76 13.12
C ARG A 104 -11.70 -0.42 12.47
N GLU A 105 -11.47 0.88 12.30
CA GLU A 105 -10.24 1.48 11.76
C GLU A 105 -9.01 1.26 12.68
N ARG A 106 -7.88 0.79 12.09
CA ARG A 106 -6.45 1.05 12.40
C ARG A 106 -5.52 -0.13 12.05
N ASP A 107 -4.36 0.15 11.46
CA ASP A 107 -3.13 -0.65 11.63
C ASP A 107 -2.81 -0.70 13.14
N TYR A 108 -3.08 -1.85 13.75
CA TYR A 108 -3.11 -1.97 15.20
C TYR A 108 -1.72 -2.25 15.78
N ASN A 109 -0.79 -2.77 14.96
CA ASN A 109 0.51 -3.25 15.40
C ASN A 109 1.69 -2.41 14.86
N LYS A 110 1.45 -1.51 13.89
CA LYS A 110 2.41 -0.60 13.26
C LYS A 110 3.52 -1.31 12.50
N ASP A 111 3.24 -2.46 11.90
CA ASP A 111 4.23 -3.23 11.17
C ASP A 111 4.27 -2.94 9.66
N GLY A 112 3.31 -2.17 9.14
CA GLY A 112 3.25 -1.75 7.73
C GLY A 112 2.82 -2.86 6.77
N TRP A 113 2.15 -3.90 7.27
CA TRP A 113 1.48 -4.91 6.46
C TRP A 113 -0.03 -4.76 6.57
N ILE A 114 -0.78 -5.15 5.53
CA ILE A 114 -2.23 -5.30 5.62
C ILE A 114 -2.52 -6.72 6.10
N ASP A 115 -3.01 -6.86 7.33
CA ASP A 115 -3.58 -8.07 7.90
C ASP A 115 -5.12 -7.97 7.94
N PRO A 116 -5.80 -8.25 6.81
CA PRO A 116 -7.24 -8.09 6.71
C PRO A 116 -8.01 -9.16 7.50
N VAL A 117 -7.33 -10.21 8.01
CA VAL A 117 -7.98 -11.39 8.60
C VAL A 117 -7.73 -11.52 10.10
N LEU A 118 -6.53 -11.21 10.59
CA LEU A 118 -6.19 -11.27 12.02
C LEU A 118 -6.36 -9.92 12.72
N GLU A 119 -6.10 -8.80 12.03
CA GLU A 119 -6.04 -7.48 12.68
C GLU A 119 -7.04 -6.44 12.14
N ASN A 120 -7.67 -6.68 10.99
CA ASN A 120 -8.68 -5.81 10.37
C ASN A 120 -8.09 -4.43 10.00
N GLU A 121 -7.00 -4.46 9.25
CA GLU A 121 -6.24 -3.26 8.91
C GLU A 121 -6.82 -2.58 7.67
N SER A 122 -6.82 -1.24 7.70
CA SER A 122 -7.24 -0.38 6.59
C SER A 122 -6.10 -0.20 5.60
N PHE A 123 -6.42 0.11 4.34
CA PHE A 123 -5.47 0.65 3.38
C PHE A 123 -5.19 2.09 3.84
N CYS A 124 -4.03 2.34 4.45
CA CYS A 124 -3.68 3.63 5.03
C CYS A 124 -2.71 4.39 4.12
N ASN A 125 -2.38 5.63 4.50
CA ASN A 125 -1.48 6.50 3.75
C ASN A 125 -0.15 5.82 3.34
N VAL A 126 0.44 5.00 4.23
CA VAL A 126 1.70 4.30 3.92
C VAL A 126 1.52 3.22 2.86
N GLU A 127 0.40 2.48 2.89
CA GLU A 127 0.11 1.50 1.85
C GLU A 127 -0.15 2.17 0.51
N GLU A 128 -0.82 3.31 0.48
CA GLU A 128 -1.00 4.07 -0.75
C GLU A 128 0.33 4.49 -1.35
N TYR A 129 1.26 4.95 -0.51
CA TYR A 129 2.62 5.19 -0.96
C TYR A 129 3.24 3.90 -1.52
N LEU A 130 3.27 2.81 -0.75
CA LEU A 130 3.95 1.55 -1.13
C LEU A 130 3.35 0.84 -2.36
N TYR A 131 2.06 0.99 -2.63
CA TYR A 131 1.39 0.43 -3.80
C TYR A 131 1.53 1.29 -5.06
N GLY A 132 2.31 2.37 -4.98
CA GLY A 132 2.63 3.20 -6.13
C GLY A 132 3.62 2.58 -7.12
N ASP A 133 3.59 3.13 -8.32
CA ASP A 133 4.52 2.81 -9.39
C ASP A 133 5.71 3.79 -9.40
N ASP A 134 6.93 3.26 -9.31
CA ASP A 134 8.19 3.98 -9.59
C ASP A 134 8.62 3.72 -11.05
N LEU A 135 8.21 4.61 -11.98
CA LEU A 135 8.41 4.43 -13.42
C LEU A 135 9.85 4.72 -13.84
N ASP A 136 10.54 5.62 -13.15
CA ASP A 136 11.90 6.06 -13.51
C ASP A 136 13.02 5.50 -12.62
N ARG A 137 12.65 4.77 -11.56
CA ARG A 137 13.50 4.01 -10.64
C ARG A 137 14.42 4.86 -9.79
N ASP A 138 13.93 6.03 -9.38
CA ASP A 138 14.65 6.91 -8.48
C ASP A 138 14.44 6.57 -7.00
N GLY A 139 13.53 5.64 -6.69
CA GLY A 139 13.20 5.20 -5.35
C GLY A 139 11.99 5.90 -4.75
N ILE A 140 11.27 6.71 -5.52
CA ILE A 140 10.03 7.39 -5.13
C ILE A 140 8.93 7.01 -6.11
N ASN A 141 7.74 6.78 -5.58
CA ASN A 141 6.61 6.35 -6.41
C ASN A 141 5.98 7.53 -7.16
N ASP A 142 6.12 7.53 -8.50
CA ASP A 142 5.58 8.50 -9.47
C ASP A 142 4.06 8.64 -9.40
N ARG A 143 3.39 7.53 -9.14
CA ARG A 143 1.93 7.41 -9.11
C ARG A 143 1.54 6.52 -7.97
N THR A 144 0.66 7.01 -7.12
CA THR A 144 0.07 6.25 -6.02
C THR A 144 -1.45 6.33 -6.12
N PRO A 145 -2.16 5.36 -5.52
CA PRO A 145 -3.45 5.63 -4.88
C PRO A 145 -3.41 6.94 -4.08
N HIS A 146 -4.53 7.64 -4.00
CA HIS A 146 -4.53 8.99 -3.46
C HIS A 146 -5.14 9.02 -2.05
N PRO A 147 -4.40 9.51 -1.01
CA PRO A 147 -4.73 9.41 0.43
C PRO A 147 -5.95 10.13 0.94
N ASN A 148 -6.76 10.64 0.03
CA ASN A 148 -7.94 11.41 0.33
C ASN A 148 -9.04 11.16 -0.72
N ARG A 149 -8.89 10.14 -1.55
CA ARG A 149 -9.78 9.84 -2.64
C ARG A 149 -10.03 8.33 -2.70
N TYR A 150 -11.22 7.99 -2.22
CA TYR A 150 -11.79 6.64 -2.22
C TYR A 150 -11.67 5.82 -3.51
N ASP A 151 -11.50 6.44 -4.68
CA ASP A 151 -11.49 5.78 -6.00
C ASP A 151 -10.71 6.72 -6.95
N THR A 152 -9.42 6.46 -7.12
CA THR A 152 -8.41 7.32 -7.77
C THR A 152 -8.49 7.29 -9.29
N ASP A 153 -8.99 6.23 -9.91
CA ASP A 153 -9.15 6.19 -11.36
C ASP A 153 -10.61 6.42 -11.82
N GLU A 154 -11.52 6.57 -10.86
CA GLU A 154 -12.94 6.89 -11.04
C GLU A 154 -13.72 5.76 -11.73
N ASP A 155 -13.30 4.52 -11.51
CA ASP A 155 -13.83 3.34 -12.19
C ASP A 155 -14.84 2.53 -11.37
N GLU A 156 -15.28 3.08 -10.24
CA GLU A 156 -16.25 2.52 -9.29
C GLU A 156 -15.68 1.43 -8.35
N MET A 157 -14.38 1.16 -8.37
CA MET A 157 -13.70 0.37 -7.34
C MET A 157 -12.83 1.28 -6.46
N SER A 158 -12.75 0.98 -5.17
CA SER A 158 -11.87 1.76 -4.29
C SER A 158 -10.45 1.30 -4.33
N ASP A 159 -9.49 2.19 -4.12
CA ASP A 159 -8.06 1.87 -4.29
C ASP A 159 -7.64 0.73 -3.34
N GLY A 160 -8.15 0.72 -2.12
CA GLY A 160 -7.95 -0.40 -1.18
C GLY A 160 -8.53 -1.74 -1.66
N TRP A 161 -9.59 -1.75 -2.47
CA TRP A 161 -10.01 -2.96 -3.19
C TRP A 161 -9.07 -3.22 -4.38
N GLU A 162 -8.69 -2.21 -5.17
CA GLU A 162 -7.74 -2.38 -6.28
C GLU A 162 -6.43 -3.02 -5.84
N ALA A 163 -5.81 -2.49 -4.79
CA ALA A 163 -4.59 -3.01 -4.19
C ALA A 163 -4.72 -4.49 -3.80
N LEU A 164 -5.90 -4.92 -3.34
CA LEU A 164 -6.09 -6.26 -2.81
C LEU A 164 -6.42 -7.31 -3.89
N TRP A 165 -7.09 -6.93 -4.97
CA TRP A 165 -7.37 -7.84 -6.10
C TRP A 165 -6.35 -7.78 -7.22
N ASN A 166 -5.40 -6.84 -7.18
CA ASN A 166 -4.32 -6.79 -8.14
C ASN A 166 -3.39 -8.01 -8.04
N ASP A 167 -2.60 -8.24 -9.08
CA ASP A 167 -1.60 -9.30 -9.24
C ASP A 167 -0.25 -8.60 -9.48
N ASN A 168 0.35 -8.09 -8.38
CA ASN A 168 1.44 -7.12 -8.46
C ASN A 168 2.71 -7.70 -9.11
N ASP A 169 3.00 -8.97 -8.88
CA ASP A 169 4.14 -9.66 -9.46
C ASP A 169 3.82 -10.42 -10.76
N ALA A 170 2.57 -10.32 -11.22
CA ALA A 170 2.05 -10.91 -12.45
C ALA A 170 2.19 -12.44 -12.51
N ASP A 171 2.09 -13.09 -11.35
CA ASP A 171 2.23 -14.54 -11.23
C ASP A 171 0.90 -15.29 -11.37
N LYS A 172 -0.24 -14.57 -11.43
CA LYS A 172 -1.64 -15.05 -11.54
C LYS A 172 -2.32 -15.33 -10.21
N MET A 173 -1.71 -14.99 -9.09
CA MET A 173 -2.39 -14.91 -7.79
C MET A 173 -2.76 -13.47 -7.50
N SER A 174 -3.81 -13.27 -6.70
CA SER A 174 -4.15 -11.92 -6.22
C SER A 174 -3.36 -11.61 -4.96
N ASN A 175 -3.00 -10.35 -4.77
CA ASN A 175 -2.38 -9.83 -3.54
C ASN A 175 -3.14 -10.27 -2.27
N TRP A 176 -4.48 -10.34 -2.31
CA TRP A 176 -5.30 -10.87 -1.21
C TRP A 176 -4.87 -12.26 -0.75
N PHE A 177 -4.75 -13.18 -1.70
CA PHE A 177 -4.43 -14.58 -1.41
C PHE A 177 -3.04 -14.68 -0.81
N GLU A 178 -2.12 -13.91 -1.37
CA GLU A 178 -0.75 -13.89 -0.92
C GLU A 178 -0.64 -13.30 0.49
N LEU A 179 -1.22 -12.13 0.74
CA LEU A 179 -1.24 -11.49 2.05
C LEU A 179 -1.92 -12.37 3.11
N VAL A 180 -3.11 -12.90 2.84
CA VAL A 180 -3.87 -13.71 3.80
C VAL A 180 -3.14 -14.98 4.21
N TYR A 181 -2.37 -15.56 3.30
CA TYR A 181 -1.59 -16.76 3.57
C TYR A 181 -0.11 -16.47 3.80
N GLY A 182 0.29 -15.21 3.92
CA GLY A 182 1.65 -14.75 4.22
C GLY A 182 2.69 -15.10 3.15
N LEU A 183 2.28 -15.18 1.89
CA LEU A 183 3.15 -15.12 0.71
C LEU A 183 3.51 -13.64 0.44
N ASN A 184 4.51 -13.41 -0.41
CA ASN A 184 4.96 -12.07 -0.75
C ASN A 184 4.40 -11.64 -2.12
N PRO A 185 3.48 -10.66 -2.19
CA PRO A 185 2.81 -10.22 -3.43
C PRO A 185 3.72 -9.49 -4.43
N PHE A 186 5.01 -9.34 -4.10
CA PHE A 186 6.02 -8.73 -4.96
C PHE A 186 7.11 -9.74 -5.39
N ASP A 187 6.94 -11.03 -5.08
CA ASP A 187 7.92 -12.09 -5.37
C ASP A 187 7.27 -13.29 -6.07
N PRO A 188 7.36 -13.37 -7.42
CA PRO A 188 6.66 -14.37 -8.21
C PRO A 188 7.39 -15.72 -8.22
N GLU A 189 8.43 -15.90 -7.40
CA GLU A 189 9.30 -17.06 -7.42
C GLU A 189 9.31 -17.84 -6.09
N GLY A 190 9.90 -19.04 -6.15
CA GLY A 190 10.19 -19.84 -4.96
C GLY A 190 8.93 -20.32 -4.22
N VAL A 191 8.90 -20.06 -2.91
CA VAL A 191 7.76 -20.42 -2.04
C VAL A 191 6.59 -19.45 -2.17
N ASN A 192 6.83 -18.25 -2.70
CA ASN A 192 5.80 -17.22 -2.88
C ASN A 192 5.07 -17.43 -4.21
N GLY A 193 5.82 -17.65 -5.28
CA GLY A 193 5.26 -17.83 -6.61
C GLY A 193 4.28 -18.99 -6.78
N THR A 194 3.53 -18.96 -7.89
CA THR A 194 2.50 -19.96 -8.23
C THR A 194 2.88 -21.43 -8.16
N PHE A 195 4.16 -21.77 -8.35
CA PHE A 195 4.66 -23.15 -8.27
C PHE A 195 5.20 -23.54 -6.88
N GLY A 196 5.17 -22.60 -5.93
CA GLY A 196 5.51 -22.85 -4.54
C GLY A 196 4.54 -23.85 -3.92
N ASP A 197 5.05 -24.60 -2.94
CA ASP A 197 4.33 -25.57 -2.11
C ASP A 197 4.86 -25.40 -0.68
N PRO A 198 4.43 -24.35 0.05
CA PRO A 198 5.02 -23.97 1.34
C PRO A 198 4.73 -24.96 2.47
N ASP A 199 3.64 -25.74 2.37
CA ASP A 199 3.25 -26.73 3.38
C ASP A 199 3.60 -28.18 3.03
N GLU A 200 4.20 -28.39 1.84
CA GLU A 200 4.73 -29.65 1.33
C GLU A 200 3.66 -30.75 1.18
N ASP A 201 2.43 -30.37 0.86
CA ASP A 201 1.30 -31.28 0.71
C ASP A 201 1.11 -31.79 -0.73
N GLY A 202 1.86 -31.21 -1.67
CA GLY A 202 1.91 -31.57 -3.08
C GLY A 202 0.98 -30.75 -3.98
N PHE A 203 0.28 -29.76 -3.45
CA PHE A 203 -0.45 -28.77 -4.22
C PHE A 203 0.35 -27.46 -4.32
N THR A 204 0.29 -26.83 -5.49
CA THR A 204 0.98 -25.56 -5.69
C THR A 204 0.09 -24.39 -5.24
N ASN A 205 0.68 -23.26 -4.84
CA ASN A 205 -0.05 -22.04 -4.49
C ASN A 205 -1.18 -21.69 -5.49
N LEU A 206 -0.94 -21.80 -6.80
CA LEU A 206 -1.98 -21.53 -7.82
C LEU A 206 -3.15 -22.51 -7.78
N GLN A 207 -2.89 -23.79 -7.52
CA GLN A 207 -3.93 -24.80 -7.41
C GLN A 207 -4.79 -24.52 -6.18
N GLU A 208 -4.18 -24.07 -5.11
CA GLU A 208 -4.88 -23.73 -3.88
C GLU A 208 -5.66 -22.43 -4.00
N PHE A 209 -5.11 -21.42 -4.67
CA PHE A 209 -5.83 -20.21 -5.07
C PHE A 209 -7.11 -20.53 -5.85
N LEU A 210 -7.01 -21.38 -6.88
CA LEU A 210 -8.15 -21.76 -7.71
C LEU A 210 -9.20 -22.62 -6.98
N ASN A 211 -8.78 -23.36 -5.94
CA ASN A 211 -9.67 -24.20 -5.13
C ASN A 211 -10.06 -23.57 -3.80
N ASN A 212 -9.59 -22.35 -3.51
CA ASN A 212 -9.87 -21.61 -2.29
C ASN A 212 -9.47 -22.40 -1.03
N THR A 213 -8.25 -22.94 -1.06
CA THR A 213 -7.60 -23.69 0.03
C THR A 213 -6.38 -22.92 0.58
N ASN A 214 -5.67 -23.45 1.58
CA ASN A 214 -4.71 -22.68 2.36
C ASN A 214 -3.29 -23.22 2.15
N PRO A 215 -2.40 -22.50 1.43
CA PRO A 215 -1.05 -22.94 1.07
C PRO A 215 -0.05 -23.01 2.22
N ARG A 216 -0.55 -22.90 3.45
CA ARG A 216 0.22 -23.00 4.70
C ARG A 216 -0.35 -24.06 5.62
N ASP A 217 -1.39 -24.78 5.22
CA ASP A 217 -2.03 -25.82 6.00
C ASP A 217 -2.19 -27.09 5.15
N PRO A 218 -1.35 -28.12 5.37
CA PRO A 218 -1.33 -29.33 4.54
C PRO A 218 -2.58 -30.21 4.73
N LEU A 219 -3.52 -29.79 5.59
CA LEU A 219 -4.85 -30.39 5.74
C LEU A 219 -5.94 -29.66 4.97
N SER A 220 -5.68 -28.45 4.48
CA SER A 220 -6.57 -27.59 3.74
C SER A 220 -6.13 -27.57 2.28
N ASN A 221 -6.58 -28.56 1.51
CA ASN A 221 -6.12 -28.76 0.14
C ASN A 221 -7.23 -29.22 -0.80
N PRO A 222 -7.01 -29.20 -2.12
CA PRO A 222 -8.04 -29.54 -3.10
C PRO A 222 -8.65 -30.95 -2.95
N ASP A 223 -7.96 -31.85 -2.26
CA ASP A 223 -8.42 -33.21 -1.99
C ASP A 223 -9.22 -33.35 -0.67
N THR A 224 -9.17 -32.35 0.24
CA THR A 224 -9.88 -32.36 1.53
C THR A 224 -11.15 -31.47 1.51
N ILE A 225 -12.25 -32.00 2.05
CA ILE A 225 -13.61 -31.42 1.91
C ILE A 225 -13.93 -30.34 2.95
N GLU A 226 -13.05 -30.05 3.91
CA GLU A 226 -13.34 -29.13 5.02
C GLU A 226 -12.20 -28.14 5.23
N GLY A 227 -12.46 -26.84 5.02
CA GLY A 227 -11.60 -25.82 5.60
C GLY A 227 -11.50 -24.44 4.93
N SER A 228 -12.31 -24.05 3.94
CA SER A 228 -12.12 -22.70 3.38
C SER A 228 -12.65 -21.62 4.33
N MET A 229 -11.77 -20.85 4.97
CA MET A 229 -12.05 -19.43 5.16
C MET A 229 -12.03 -18.83 3.75
N GLY A 230 -13.21 -18.75 3.14
CA GLY A 230 -13.29 -18.41 1.74
C GLY A 230 -12.91 -16.95 1.49
N MET A 231 -12.27 -16.74 0.34
CA MET A 231 -12.14 -15.44 -0.31
C MET A 231 -13.43 -14.62 -0.10
N PRO A 232 -13.34 -13.35 0.33
CA PRO A 232 -14.48 -12.47 0.19
C PRO A 232 -14.91 -12.48 -1.29
N PRO A 233 -16.23 -12.51 -1.57
CA PRO A 233 -16.71 -12.59 -2.94
C PRO A 233 -16.12 -11.43 -3.75
N MET A 234 -15.45 -11.74 -4.85
CA MET A 234 -14.93 -10.73 -5.77
C MET A 234 -16.03 -9.76 -6.17
N PRO A 235 -15.74 -8.45 -6.28
CA PRO A 235 -16.73 -7.49 -6.71
C PRO A 235 -17.26 -7.86 -8.10
N PRO A 236 -18.57 -7.66 -8.37
CA PRO A 236 -19.26 -8.26 -9.52
C PRO A 236 -18.64 -8.03 -10.90
N ARG A 237 -17.86 -6.95 -11.11
CA ARG A 237 -17.25 -6.63 -12.41
C ARG A 237 -16.06 -7.55 -12.77
N TYR A 238 -15.36 -8.11 -11.78
CA TYR A 238 -14.21 -9.00 -12.01
C TYR A 238 -14.57 -10.49 -12.07
N LEU A 239 -15.82 -10.86 -11.76
CA LEU A 239 -16.29 -12.22 -12.02
C LEU A 239 -16.27 -12.55 -13.52
N ASP A 240 -16.45 -11.53 -14.38
CA ASP A 240 -16.39 -11.66 -15.84
C ASP A 240 -14.94 -11.71 -16.34
N GLU A 241 -14.01 -10.91 -15.79
CA GLU A 241 -12.59 -10.94 -16.18
C GLU A 241 -11.83 -12.18 -15.66
N ALA A 242 -12.19 -12.66 -14.47
CA ALA A 242 -11.69 -13.95 -13.97
C ALA A 242 -12.38 -15.15 -14.64
N ALA A 243 -13.51 -14.94 -15.32
CA ALA A 243 -14.05 -15.94 -16.26
C ALA A 243 -13.29 -15.95 -17.59
N ASP A 244 -12.86 -14.78 -18.11
CA ASP A 244 -12.02 -14.73 -19.31
C ASP A 244 -10.62 -15.33 -19.08
N ARG A 245 -10.03 -15.15 -17.89
CA ARG A 245 -8.78 -15.84 -17.51
C ARG A 245 -8.93 -17.37 -17.33
N ARG A 246 -10.16 -17.91 -17.34
CA ARG A 246 -10.43 -19.36 -17.36
C ARG A 246 -10.52 -19.94 -18.78
N GLU A 247 -10.51 -19.13 -19.84
CA GLU A 247 -10.64 -19.59 -21.22
C GLU A 247 -9.32 -19.60 -22.02
N GLU A 248 -8.22 -19.10 -21.46
CA GLU A 248 -6.88 -19.17 -22.05
C GLU A 248 -6.05 -20.30 -21.41
N ASP A 249 -6.46 -21.54 -21.71
CA ASP A 249 -5.74 -22.80 -21.44
C ASP A 249 -4.37 -22.89 -22.14
#